data_AF-A0AA48HSL8-F1
#
_entry.id   AF-A0AA48HSL8-F1
#
_cell.length_a   1.000
_cell.length_b   1.000
_cell.length_c   1.000
_cell.angle_alpha   90.00
_cell.angle_beta   90.00
_cell.angle_gamma   90.00
#
_symmetry.space_group_name_H-M   'P 1'
#
loop_
_entity.id
_entity.type
_entity.pdbx_description
1 polymer ?
#
loop_
_entity_poly.entity_id
_entity_poly.type
_entity_poly.pdbx_seq_one_letter_code
_entity_poly.pdbx_strand_id
1 'polypeptide(L)'
;MDVGLRVLSKIGKVLLNHEYDKWASYQDEGVEVQSLLDEMELFTNDNLPEELFDRNILIRSNKEESYNVTFYYSKIRDYIICYHSYRLDKLNDGDFYEVLEDFYQNYIGQSAIDFYMGNSSVSHRVILSNFKRDKALNYVRGYEDYINLNFNKFKSKFDPKTESHIGIILPHDVINKDGYALFPLKSDSEERLQYADLHNPFSGGYNDDPLIRKGVHTVYGSHLSLLGPNQDNVIKKNVFEQVKKFVEKGKLVAYNSNILLFEKVSLIVYFYHKKLGYDFNIEDLMLPRVDEIYPINLEDLAHRIYRFRATEFYKGKYVPRDQLGQLVERMLKNPKEIPEYNVIGDTPPFKELFKIVNLLLERGHTQIARPYLPLPDKPLAEIKSIFEQDRQKYYQMVRSLQFSEQQAKQYIVEFFKCLEICYEEFIEYCFPKIKDEFSFLKNSPHEYFFYTSNSNVAEWRLMGFRKSPSGELKFNFKNAPKNHRDPFEKDGIRSLRGFSLEMILYNRDTVKTVDRINTRKVDDFSVGRNWVYKMLKSDIQDLYEKMGV
;
A
#
# COMPACT_ATOMS: atom_id res chain seq x y z
N MET A 1 43.02 -37.29 2.51
CA MET A 1 41.75 -37.01 3.22
C MET A 1 41.63 -35.54 3.63
N ASP A 2 42.69 -34.94 4.17
CA ASP A 2 42.65 -33.59 4.76
C ASP A 2 42.43 -32.43 3.75
N VAL A 3 42.88 -32.58 2.49
CA VAL A 3 42.70 -31.55 1.44
C VAL A 3 41.26 -31.49 0.92
N GLY A 4 40.61 -32.63 0.69
CA GLY A 4 39.23 -32.67 0.16
C GLY A 4 38.21 -32.10 1.14
N LEU A 5 38.35 -32.38 2.45
CA LEU A 5 37.50 -31.78 3.48
C LEU A 5 37.71 -30.27 3.61
N ARG A 6 38.93 -29.75 3.41
CA ARG A 6 39.18 -28.30 3.39
C ARG A 6 38.50 -27.62 2.21
N VAL A 7 38.53 -28.23 1.03
CA VAL A 7 37.83 -27.72 -0.16
C VAL A 7 36.31 -27.71 0.07
N LEU A 8 35.73 -28.84 0.52
CA LEU A 8 34.30 -28.92 0.81
C LEU A 8 33.87 -27.93 1.91
N SER A 9 34.71 -27.74 2.94
CA SER A 9 34.48 -26.77 4.02
C SER A 9 34.43 -25.33 3.49
N LYS A 10 35.35 -24.96 2.58
CA LYS A 10 35.34 -23.66 1.91
C LYS A 10 34.09 -23.48 1.03
N ILE A 11 33.74 -24.47 0.22
CA ILE A 11 32.50 -24.46 -0.59
C ILE A 11 31.27 -24.25 0.31
N GLY A 12 31.19 -24.97 1.43
CA GLY A 12 30.10 -24.82 2.38
C GLY A 12 29.96 -23.39 2.94
N LYS A 13 31.07 -22.68 3.15
CA LYS A 13 31.04 -21.26 3.57
C LYS A 13 30.52 -20.33 2.48
N VAL A 14 31.00 -20.51 1.25
CA VAL A 14 30.55 -19.74 0.07
C VAL A 14 29.04 -19.92 -0.12
N LEU A 15 28.54 -21.16 -0.14
CA LEU A 15 27.12 -21.44 -0.30
C LEU A 15 26.27 -20.83 0.83
N LEU A 16 26.76 -20.83 2.07
CA LEU A 16 26.02 -20.25 3.19
C LEU A 16 25.94 -18.71 3.11
N ASN A 17 26.98 -18.06 2.60
CA ASN A 17 27.07 -16.60 2.53
C ASN A 17 26.58 -16.02 1.18
N HIS A 18 26.20 -16.87 0.23
CA HIS A 18 25.75 -16.44 -1.08
C HIS A 18 24.32 -15.88 -1.03
N GLU A 19 24.10 -14.78 -1.77
CA GLU A 19 22.78 -14.19 -1.96
C GLU A 19 22.03 -14.92 -3.09
N TYR A 20 21.05 -15.74 -2.72
CA TYR A 20 20.19 -16.41 -3.69
C TYR A 20 18.95 -15.57 -3.99
N ASP A 21 18.62 -15.43 -5.27
CA ASP A 21 17.29 -14.95 -5.65
C ASP A 21 16.22 -16.04 -5.39
N LYS A 22 14.95 -15.67 -5.55
CA LYS A 22 13.82 -16.59 -5.29
C LYS A 22 13.80 -17.81 -6.22
N TRP A 23 14.26 -17.65 -7.46
CA TRP A 23 14.24 -18.71 -8.46
C TRP A 23 15.39 -19.68 -8.22
N ALA A 24 16.59 -19.16 -8.00
CA ALA A 24 17.78 -19.93 -7.64
C ALA A 24 17.57 -20.73 -6.34
N SER A 25 16.89 -20.14 -5.36
CA SER A 25 16.50 -20.83 -4.12
C SER A 25 15.51 -21.98 -4.37
N TYR A 26 14.60 -21.83 -5.33
CA TYR A 26 13.61 -22.84 -5.66
C TYR A 26 14.21 -24.01 -6.47
N GLN A 27 15.16 -23.72 -7.34
CA GLN A 27 15.80 -24.70 -8.21
C GLN A 27 17.05 -25.37 -7.59
N ASP A 28 17.48 -24.94 -6.39
CA ASP A 28 18.76 -25.34 -5.78
C ASP A 28 19.92 -25.19 -6.76
N GLU A 29 19.94 -24.04 -7.46
CA GLU A 29 20.77 -23.85 -8.65
C GLU A 29 22.27 -23.78 -8.35
N GLY A 30 22.69 -23.78 -7.07
CA GLY A 30 24.09 -23.69 -6.65
C GLY A 30 24.71 -22.31 -6.87
N VAL A 31 26.04 -22.23 -6.81
CA VAL A 31 26.81 -20.99 -7.05
C VAL A 31 27.69 -21.17 -8.28
N GLU A 32 27.81 -20.14 -9.11
CA GLU A 32 28.68 -20.17 -10.29
C GLU A 32 30.12 -20.52 -9.90
N VAL A 33 30.73 -21.46 -10.63
CA VAL A 33 32.06 -21.99 -10.30
C VAL A 33 33.14 -20.90 -10.22
N GLN A 34 33.08 -19.87 -11.07
CA GLN A 34 34.08 -18.80 -11.04
C GLN A 34 33.97 -17.96 -9.77
N SER A 35 32.75 -17.56 -9.40
CA SER A 35 32.49 -16.85 -8.14
C SER A 35 32.95 -17.68 -6.93
N LEU A 36 32.71 -18.99 -6.97
CA LEU A 36 33.15 -19.90 -5.92
C LEU A 36 34.67 -20.03 -5.84
N LEU A 37 35.39 -20.10 -6.97
CA LEU A 37 36.85 -20.15 -6.97
C LEU A 37 37.46 -18.83 -6.47
N ASP A 38 36.89 -17.70 -6.87
CA ASP A 38 37.30 -16.36 -6.45
C ASP A 38 37.14 -16.17 -4.94
N GLU A 39 35.98 -16.52 -4.38
CA GLU A 39 35.72 -16.46 -2.92
C GLU A 39 36.57 -17.44 -2.10
N MET A 40 37.04 -18.52 -2.73
CA MET A 40 37.89 -19.52 -2.07
C MET A 40 39.39 -19.13 -2.05
N GLU A 41 39.77 -18.02 -2.68
CA GLU A 41 41.16 -17.56 -2.88
C GLU A 41 42.05 -18.64 -3.50
N LEU A 42 41.51 -19.46 -4.41
CA LEU A 42 42.28 -20.44 -5.17
C LEU A 42 42.84 -19.77 -6.43
N PHE A 43 44.05 -20.13 -6.86
CA PHE A 43 44.67 -19.49 -8.04
C PHE A 43 43.84 -19.80 -9.29
N THR A 44 43.80 -18.88 -10.26
CA THR A 44 43.03 -18.93 -11.52
C THR A 44 43.32 -20.13 -12.44
N ASN A 45 44.20 -21.06 -12.04
CA ASN A 45 44.49 -22.32 -12.73
C ASN A 45 44.07 -23.57 -11.92
N ASP A 46 43.49 -23.41 -10.72
CA ASP A 46 43.03 -24.52 -9.88
C ASP A 46 41.56 -24.84 -10.20
N ASN A 47 41.32 -26.03 -10.78
CA ASN A 47 39.98 -26.58 -10.91
C ASN A 47 39.54 -27.24 -9.59
N LEU A 48 38.22 -27.25 -9.32
CA LEU A 48 37.67 -28.11 -8.29
C LEU A 48 38.02 -29.58 -8.59
N PRO A 49 38.41 -30.41 -7.59
CA PRO A 49 38.79 -31.80 -7.85
C PRO A 49 37.67 -32.60 -8.52
N GLU A 50 37.92 -33.14 -9.71
CA GLU A 50 36.93 -33.92 -10.49
C GLU A 50 36.35 -35.11 -9.71
N GLU A 51 37.16 -35.71 -8.83
CA GLU A 51 36.72 -36.81 -7.96
C GLU A 51 35.49 -36.47 -7.08
N LEU A 52 35.28 -35.19 -6.76
CA LEU A 52 34.10 -34.74 -6.00
C LEU A 52 32.82 -34.83 -6.83
N PHE A 53 32.92 -34.67 -8.15
CA PHE A 53 31.81 -34.81 -9.08
C PHE A 53 31.60 -36.29 -9.44
N ASP A 54 32.67 -37.02 -9.74
CA ASP A 54 32.61 -38.45 -10.08
C ASP A 54 31.98 -39.30 -8.97
N ARG A 55 32.19 -38.89 -7.70
CA ARG A 55 31.63 -39.56 -6.52
C ARG A 55 30.25 -39.03 -6.11
N ASN A 56 29.65 -38.13 -6.91
CA ASN A 56 28.38 -37.46 -6.61
C ASN A 56 28.37 -36.79 -5.23
N ILE A 57 29.47 -36.14 -4.85
CA ILE A 57 29.51 -35.27 -3.66
C ILE A 57 29.02 -33.88 -4.08
N LEU A 58 29.54 -33.38 -5.20
CA LEU A 58 29.11 -32.16 -5.86
C LEU A 58 28.41 -32.47 -7.19
N ILE A 59 27.55 -31.57 -7.64
CA ILE A 59 26.92 -31.62 -8.97
C ILE A 59 27.12 -30.31 -9.71
N ARG A 60 27.01 -30.41 -11.04
CA ARG A 60 27.04 -29.29 -11.98
C ARG A 60 25.64 -29.06 -12.53
N SER A 61 25.11 -27.85 -12.36
CA SER A 61 23.89 -27.38 -13.05
C SER A 61 24.27 -26.45 -14.20
N ASN A 62 23.51 -26.52 -15.30
CA ASN A 62 23.72 -25.88 -16.62
C ASN A 62 24.81 -26.51 -17.52
N LYS A 63 24.68 -26.31 -18.83
CA LYS A 63 25.65 -26.71 -19.86
C LYS A 63 25.87 -25.53 -20.80
N GLU A 64 27.11 -25.05 -20.89
CA GLU A 64 27.93 -25.10 -22.12
C GLU A 64 29.21 -24.26 -22.00
N GLU A 65 29.31 -23.25 -21.12
CA GLU A 65 30.57 -22.50 -20.85
C GLU A 65 30.81 -22.02 -19.39
N SER A 66 29.76 -21.90 -18.56
CA SER A 66 29.87 -21.78 -17.11
C SER A 66 28.87 -22.74 -16.44
N TYR A 67 29.20 -23.23 -15.24
CA TYR A 67 28.35 -24.13 -14.49
C TYR A 67 28.25 -23.69 -13.03
N ASN A 68 27.10 -23.99 -12.43
CA ASN A 68 26.92 -23.80 -11.01
C ASN A 68 27.25 -25.07 -10.26
N VAL A 69 27.74 -24.92 -9.04
CA VAL A 69 28.16 -25.99 -8.15
C VAL A 69 27.27 -25.99 -6.92
N THR A 70 26.71 -27.15 -6.61
CA THR A 70 26.05 -27.42 -5.32
C THR A 70 26.39 -28.83 -4.86
N PHE A 71 26.02 -29.16 -3.63
CA PHE A 71 26.15 -30.52 -3.12
C PHE A 71 25.02 -31.38 -3.66
N TYR A 72 25.35 -32.61 -4.07
CA TYR A 72 24.33 -33.55 -4.54
C TYR A 72 23.35 -33.95 -3.42
N TYR A 73 23.84 -34.05 -2.18
CA TYR A 73 23.04 -34.40 -1.01
C TYR A 73 23.10 -33.30 0.04
N SER A 74 21.95 -32.68 0.33
CA SER A 74 21.82 -31.61 1.34
C SER A 74 22.32 -32.04 2.72
N LYS A 75 22.11 -33.28 3.15
CA LYS A 75 22.62 -33.76 4.46
C LYS A 75 24.15 -33.76 4.54
N ILE A 76 24.85 -34.03 3.44
CA ILE A 76 26.32 -33.95 3.39
C ILE A 76 26.76 -32.49 3.45
N ARG A 77 26.10 -31.61 2.68
CA ARG A 77 26.31 -30.16 2.74
C ARG A 77 26.16 -29.64 4.17
N ASP A 78 25.03 -29.92 4.80
CA ASP A 78 24.68 -29.45 6.13
C ASP A 78 25.67 -29.98 7.18
N TYR A 79 26.08 -31.25 7.09
CA TYR A 79 27.13 -31.82 7.92
C TYR A 79 28.48 -31.11 7.76
N ILE A 80 28.91 -30.87 6.51
CA ILE A 80 30.16 -30.16 6.22
C ILE A 80 30.10 -28.74 6.79
N ILE A 81 29.02 -28.00 6.53
CA ILE A 81 28.82 -26.64 7.03
C ILE A 81 28.93 -26.62 8.56
N CYS A 82 28.19 -27.48 9.24
CA CYS A 82 28.11 -27.45 10.70
C CYS A 82 29.41 -27.90 11.38
N TYR A 83 29.99 -29.04 10.97
CA TYR A 83 31.08 -29.67 11.72
C TYR A 83 32.48 -29.37 11.16
N HIS A 84 32.58 -28.92 9.91
CA HIS A 84 33.87 -28.68 9.24
C HIS A 84 34.09 -27.24 8.80
N SER A 85 33.04 -26.51 8.40
CA SER A 85 33.13 -25.09 8.03
C SER A 85 33.10 -24.19 9.25
N TYR A 86 32.05 -24.30 10.06
CA TYR A 86 31.83 -23.47 11.25
C TYR A 86 32.20 -24.17 12.55
N ARG A 87 32.32 -25.51 12.55
CA ARG A 87 32.69 -26.32 13.73
C ARG A 87 31.81 -26.01 14.94
N LEU A 88 30.50 -25.95 14.71
CA LEU A 88 29.49 -25.54 15.69
C LEU A 88 29.58 -26.33 17.00
N ASP A 89 29.96 -27.61 16.93
CA ASP A 89 30.16 -28.49 18.09
C ASP A 89 31.28 -28.04 19.05
N LYS A 90 32.16 -27.15 18.61
CA LYS A 90 33.32 -26.68 19.37
C LYS A 90 33.22 -25.21 19.76
N LEU A 91 32.17 -24.52 19.32
CA LEU A 91 31.90 -23.16 19.74
C LEU A 91 31.41 -23.16 21.19
N ASN A 92 31.73 -22.09 21.90
CA ASN A 92 31.07 -21.80 23.17
C ASN A 92 29.70 -21.14 22.88
N ASP A 93 28.86 -21.00 23.91
CA ASP A 93 27.50 -20.45 23.78
C ASP A 93 27.46 -19.03 23.18
N GLY A 94 28.45 -18.18 23.49
CA GLY A 94 28.56 -16.82 22.96
C GLY A 94 28.94 -16.82 21.48
N ASP A 95 30.02 -17.51 21.13
CA ASP A 95 30.47 -17.64 19.74
C ASP A 95 29.38 -18.31 18.87
N PHE A 96 28.66 -19.29 19.44
CA PHE A 96 27.54 -19.93 18.77
C PHE A 96 26.41 -18.94 18.49
N TYR A 97 26.05 -18.08 19.45
CA TYR A 97 25.04 -17.04 19.25
C TYR A 97 25.42 -16.08 18.10
N GLU A 98 26.68 -15.65 18.05
CA GLU A 98 27.15 -14.67 17.05
C GLU A 98 27.06 -15.21 15.62
N VAL A 99 27.36 -16.50 15.40
CA VAL A 99 27.31 -17.09 14.05
C VAL A 99 25.89 -17.42 13.57
N LEU A 100 24.87 -17.39 14.44
CA LEU A 100 23.50 -17.77 14.04
C LEU A 100 22.91 -16.86 12.96
N GLU A 101 23.28 -15.58 12.92
CA GLU A 101 22.78 -14.66 11.88
C GLU A 101 23.20 -15.11 10.47
N ASP A 102 24.42 -15.63 10.32
CA ASP A 102 24.94 -16.14 9.06
C ASP A 102 24.09 -17.32 8.56
N PHE A 103 23.73 -18.23 9.47
CA PHE A 103 22.88 -19.38 9.13
C PHE A 103 21.45 -18.98 8.74
N TYR A 104 21.00 -17.77 9.07
CA TYR A 104 19.69 -17.28 8.64
C TYR A 104 19.76 -16.27 7.48
N GLN A 105 20.89 -16.16 6.79
CA GLN A 105 21.01 -15.36 5.55
C GLN A 105 20.23 -15.97 4.39
N ASN A 106 20.21 -17.31 4.27
CA ASN A 106 19.52 -18.01 3.19
C ASN A 106 19.00 -19.40 3.63
N TYR A 107 18.35 -20.11 2.70
CA TYR A 107 17.73 -21.41 2.97
C TYR A 107 18.75 -22.55 3.23
N ILE A 108 19.99 -22.43 2.73
CA ILE A 108 21.05 -23.42 2.98
C ILE A 108 21.50 -23.36 4.43
N GLY A 109 21.74 -22.16 4.94
CA GLY A 109 22.05 -21.96 6.36
C GLY A 109 20.93 -22.47 7.26
N GLN A 110 19.66 -22.19 6.92
CA GLN A 110 18.51 -22.67 7.70
C GLN A 110 18.47 -24.21 7.76
N SER A 111 18.66 -24.87 6.61
CA SER A 111 18.76 -26.34 6.54
C SER A 111 19.89 -26.88 7.42
N ALA A 112 21.07 -26.23 7.37
CA ALA A 112 22.23 -26.64 8.13
C ALA A 112 22.01 -26.51 9.65
N ILE A 113 21.44 -25.39 10.12
CA ILE A 113 21.20 -25.21 11.55
C ILE A 113 20.11 -26.18 12.06
N ASP A 114 19.07 -26.43 11.28
CA ASP A 114 18.03 -27.42 11.62
C ASP A 114 18.61 -28.84 11.72
N PHE A 115 19.52 -29.20 10.80
CA PHE A 115 20.27 -30.46 10.87
C PHE A 115 21.12 -30.56 12.15
N TYR A 116 21.85 -29.50 12.49
CA TYR A 116 22.68 -29.46 13.69
C TYR A 116 21.86 -29.57 14.97
N MET A 117 20.68 -28.93 15.04
CA MET A 117 19.83 -28.95 16.23
C MET A 117 19.44 -30.35 16.68
N GLY A 118 19.25 -31.29 15.73
CA GLY A 118 18.98 -32.70 16.04
C GLY A 118 20.04 -33.36 16.92
N ASN A 119 21.30 -32.92 16.83
CA ASN A 119 22.46 -33.51 17.52
C ASN A 119 23.19 -32.53 18.46
N SER A 120 22.68 -31.32 18.61
CA SER A 120 23.27 -30.25 19.41
C SER A 120 23.19 -30.49 20.92
N SER A 121 24.04 -29.80 21.67
CA SER A 121 23.99 -29.77 23.14
C SER A 121 22.72 -29.07 23.63
N VAL A 122 22.29 -29.37 24.87
CA VAL A 122 21.17 -28.66 25.52
C VAL A 122 21.44 -27.15 25.58
N SER A 123 22.69 -26.75 25.84
CA SER A 123 23.08 -25.35 25.87
C SER A 123 22.82 -24.66 24.52
N HIS A 124 23.29 -25.22 23.42
CA HIS A 124 23.09 -24.64 22.09
C HIS A 124 21.61 -24.55 21.70
N ARG A 125 20.77 -25.50 22.12
CA ARG A 125 19.31 -25.39 21.95
C ARG A 125 18.73 -24.21 22.71
N VAL A 126 19.16 -23.97 23.94
CA VAL A 126 18.74 -22.79 24.73
C VAL A 126 19.22 -21.50 24.05
N ILE A 127 20.45 -21.48 23.55
CA ILE A 127 21.00 -20.31 22.83
C ILE A 127 20.20 -20.02 21.55
N LEU A 128 19.90 -21.03 20.71
CA LEU A 128 19.06 -20.83 19.53
C LEU A 128 17.65 -20.33 19.90
N SER A 129 17.05 -20.88 20.96
CA SER A 129 15.77 -20.41 21.47
C SER A 129 15.85 -18.92 21.84
N ASN A 130 16.87 -18.51 22.59
CA ASN A 130 17.05 -17.12 22.99
C ASN A 130 17.29 -16.20 21.78
N PHE A 131 18.16 -16.59 20.85
CA PHE A 131 18.38 -15.88 19.59
C PHE A 131 17.07 -15.61 18.84
N LYS A 132 16.23 -16.63 18.66
CA LYS A 132 14.91 -16.47 18.01
C LYS A 132 14.01 -15.49 18.76
N ARG A 133 14.01 -15.51 20.10
CA ARG A 133 13.24 -14.58 20.94
C ARG A 133 13.73 -13.15 20.81
N ASP A 134 15.04 -12.94 20.88
CA ASP A 134 15.66 -11.63 20.82
C ASP A 134 15.45 -10.99 19.45
N LYS A 135 15.65 -11.75 18.37
CA LYS A 135 15.34 -11.30 17.00
C LYS A 135 13.86 -10.98 16.81
N ALA A 136 12.95 -11.79 17.37
CA ALA A 136 11.51 -11.54 17.28
C ALA A 136 11.10 -10.24 18.00
N LEU A 137 11.65 -10.01 19.20
CA LEU A 137 11.43 -8.78 19.96
C LEU A 137 12.03 -7.55 19.26
N ASN A 138 13.22 -7.67 18.69
CA ASN A 138 13.86 -6.59 17.94
C ASN A 138 13.05 -6.26 16.67
N TYR A 139 12.60 -7.28 15.94
CA TYR A 139 11.76 -7.09 14.76
C TYR A 139 10.47 -6.33 15.10
N VAL A 140 9.72 -6.76 16.11
CA VAL A 140 8.42 -6.12 16.42
C VAL A 140 8.59 -4.69 16.92
N ARG A 141 9.67 -4.39 17.66
CA ARG A 141 10.02 -3.02 18.07
C ARG A 141 10.39 -2.17 16.85
N GLY A 142 11.30 -2.64 16.01
CA GLY A 142 11.71 -1.91 14.80
C GLY A 142 10.55 -1.69 13.83
N TYR A 143 9.67 -2.69 13.66
CA TYR A 143 8.45 -2.60 12.85
C TYR A 143 7.50 -1.52 13.36
N GLU A 144 7.22 -1.54 14.67
CA GLU A 144 6.39 -0.53 15.33
C GLU A 144 7.00 0.87 15.22
N ASP A 145 8.29 1.03 15.53
CA ASP A 145 8.99 2.32 15.49
C ASP A 145 9.01 2.90 14.08
N TYR A 146 9.27 2.06 13.07
CA TYR A 146 9.29 2.47 11.68
C TYR A 146 7.90 2.97 11.21
N ILE A 147 6.83 2.28 11.61
CA ILE A 147 5.45 2.70 11.29
C ILE A 147 5.09 4.00 12.02
N ASN A 148 5.39 4.09 13.32
CA ASN A 148 5.11 5.28 14.11
C ASN A 148 5.85 6.51 13.59
N LEU A 149 7.09 6.34 13.12
CA LEU A 149 7.89 7.42 12.57
C LEU A 149 7.38 7.90 11.20
N ASN A 150 7.07 6.96 10.30
CA ASN A 150 6.83 7.28 8.88
C ASN A 150 5.34 7.37 8.50
N PHE A 151 4.45 6.65 9.19
CA PHE A 151 3.06 6.44 8.77
C PHE A 151 2.03 6.60 9.90
N ASN A 152 2.32 7.45 10.89
CA ASN A 152 1.47 7.61 12.09
C ASN A 152 -0.01 7.89 11.79
N LYS A 153 -0.34 8.59 10.70
CA LYS A 153 -1.72 8.99 10.36
C LYS A 153 -2.62 7.82 9.98
N PHE A 154 -2.03 6.67 9.63
CA PHE A 154 -2.78 5.48 9.24
C PHE A 154 -2.14 4.20 9.77
N LYS A 155 -1.43 4.26 10.90
CA LYS A 155 -0.74 3.10 11.47
C LYS A 155 -1.67 1.91 11.75
N SER A 156 -2.92 2.17 12.15
CA SER A 156 -3.95 1.13 12.31
C SER A 156 -4.34 0.39 11.04
N LYS A 157 -3.83 0.76 9.87
CA LYS A 157 -4.03 -0.01 8.64
C LYS A 157 -3.00 -1.12 8.46
N PHE A 158 -1.81 -0.97 9.04
CA PHE A 158 -0.75 -1.98 9.02
C PHE A 158 -1.12 -3.15 9.90
N ASP A 159 -0.69 -4.36 9.54
CA ASP A 159 -0.80 -5.55 10.38
C ASP A 159 -0.16 -5.28 11.77
N PRO A 160 -0.84 -5.56 12.90
CA PRO A 160 -2.09 -6.32 13.07
C PRO A 160 -3.35 -5.45 13.22
N LYS A 161 -3.36 -4.26 12.60
CA LYS A 161 -4.44 -3.27 12.52
C LYS A 161 -4.81 -2.61 13.84
N THR A 162 -3.80 -2.04 14.50
CA THR A 162 -3.96 -1.41 15.81
C THR A 162 -3.34 -0.02 15.89
N GLU A 163 -3.88 0.79 16.80
CA GLU A 163 -3.24 2.02 17.26
C GLU A 163 -2.34 1.79 18.49
N SER A 164 -2.50 0.64 19.16
CA SER A 164 -1.74 0.25 20.36
C SER A 164 -0.38 -0.39 20.01
N HIS A 165 0.36 -0.79 21.04
CA HIS A 165 1.60 -1.54 20.87
C HIS A 165 1.38 -2.89 20.18
N ILE A 166 2.41 -3.37 19.51
CA ILE A 166 2.39 -4.61 18.73
C ILE A 166 3.20 -5.67 19.46
N GLY A 167 2.62 -6.86 19.58
CA GLY A 167 3.28 -8.07 20.05
C GLY A 167 3.53 -9.06 18.90
N ILE A 168 4.36 -10.06 19.17
CA ILE A 168 4.70 -11.16 18.27
C ILE A 168 4.45 -12.51 18.94
N ILE A 169 3.91 -13.45 18.17
CA ILE A 169 3.69 -14.84 18.57
C ILE A 169 4.70 -15.72 17.84
N LEU A 170 5.39 -16.58 18.59
CA LEU A 170 6.22 -17.66 18.10
C LEU A 170 5.57 -19.03 18.37
N PRO A 171 5.97 -20.10 17.67
CA PRO A 171 5.51 -21.44 18.01
C PRO A 171 6.00 -21.87 19.40
N HIS A 172 5.23 -22.71 20.10
CA HIS A 172 5.66 -23.28 21.39
C HIS A 172 7.01 -24.01 21.30
N ASP A 173 7.22 -24.75 20.21
CA ASP A 173 8.51 -25.37 19.90
C ASP A 173 9.29 -24.46 18.94
N VAL A 174 9.94 -23.44 19.51
CA VAL A 174 10.73 -22.47 18.75
C VAL A 174 11.91 -23.08 18.00
N ILE A 175 12.36 -24.28 18.40
CA ILE A 175 13.51 -24.93 17.78
C ILE A 175 13.08 -25.62 16.50
N ASN A 176 12.05 -26.48 16.58
CA ASN A 176 11.69 -27.35 15.45
C ASN A 176 10.53 -26.82 14.59
N LYS A 177 9.83 -25.77 15.03
CA LYS A 177 8.73 -25.17 14.28
C LYS A 177 9.10 -23.78 13.78
N ASP A 178 8.58 -23.46 12.61
CA ASP A 178 8.80 -22.18 11.93
C ASP A 178 7.52 -21.31 11.97
N GLY A 179 7.71 -20.02 11.72
CA GLY A 179 6.65 -19.03 11.56
C GLY A 179 6.50 -18.07 12.73
N TYR A 180 5.72 -17.02 12.48
CA TYR A 180 5.37 -16.02 13.48
C TYR A 180 4.06 -15.31 13.11
N ALA A 181 3.49 -14.58 14.07
CA ALA A 181 2.32 -13.74 13.83
C ALA A 181 2.39 -12.45 14.66
N LEU A 182 1.90 -11.33 14.12
CA LEU A 182 1.78 -10.08 14.86
C LEU A 182 0.37 -9.97 15.47
N PHE A 183 0.27 -9.36 16.66
CA PHE A 183 -1.01 -9.15 17.33
C PHE A 183 -1.05 -7.82 18.11
N PRO A 184 -2.24 -7.21 18.27
CA PRO A 184 -2.40 -6.01 19.09
C PRO A 184 -2.25 -6.31 20.58
N LEU A 185 -1.45 -5.52 21.30
CA LEU A 185 -1.42 -5.53 22.75
C LEU A 185 -2.56 -4.65 23.29
N LYS A 186 -3.32 -5.17 24.25
CA LYS A 186 -4.47 -4.45 24.83
C LYS A 186 -4.05 -3.50 25.97
N SER A 187 -2.91 -3.77 26.60
CA SER A 187 -2.32 -2.93 27.65
C SER A 187 -0.80 -2.97 27.57
N ASP A 188 -0.15 -1.90 28.03
CA ASP A 188 1.33 -1.79 28.02
C ASP A 188 2.01 -2.81 28.95
N SER A 189 1.23 -3.44 29.84
CA SER A 189 1.70 -4.53 30.72
C SER A 189 1.64 -5.92 30.09
N GLU A 190 1.02 -6.10 28.92
CA GLU A 190 1.00 -7.40 28.25
C GLU A 190 2.38 -7.75 27.66
N GLU A 191 2.80 -9.01 27.82
CA GLU A 191 4.07 -9.49 27.28
C GLU A 191 4.07 -9.39 25.74
N ARG A 192 5.06 -8.66 25.20
CA ARG A 192 5.21 -8.44 23.75
C ARG A 192 5.49 -9.74 22.98
N LEU A 193 6.07 -10.74 23.63
CA LEU A 193 6.35 -12.04 23.03
C LEU A 193 5.43 -13.09 23.67
N GLN A 194 4.71 -13.84 22.85
CA GLN A 194 3.85 -14.93 23.31
C GLN A 194 4.07 -16.19 22.48
N TYR A 195 3.56 -17.32 22.97
CA TYR A 195 3.64 -18.60 22.28
C TYR A 195 2.25 -19.16 21.99
N ALA A 196 2.07 -19.71 20.79
CA ALA A 196 0.85 -20.40 20.39
C ALA A 196 1.16 -21.51 19.38
N ASP A 197 0.17 -22.35 19.10
CA ASP A 197 0.23 -23.19 17.90
C ASP A 197 -0.09 -22.34 16.66
N LEU A 198 0.81 -22.39 15.68
CA LEU A 198 0.68 -21.68 14.40
C LEU A 198 0.30 -22.64 13.26
N HIS A 199 0.13 -23.94 13.53
CA HIS A 199 -0.36 -24.88 12.53
C HIS A 199 -1.87 -24.70 12.28
N ASN A 200 -2.27 -24.78 11.01
CA ASN A 200 -3.66 -24.60 10.57
C ASN A 200 -4.34 -23.34 11.14
N PRO A 201 -3.73 -22.15 10.96
CA PRO A 201 -4.29 -20.92 11.50
C PRO A 201 -5.64 -20.62 10.84
N PHE A 202 -6.57 -20.06 11.59
CA PHE A 202 -7.90 -19.66 11.11
C PHE A 202 -8.81 -20.84 10.71
N SER A 203 -8.54 -22.04 11.22
CA SER A 203 -9.34 -23.25 10.97
C SER A 203 -10.66 -23.28 11.77
N GLY A 204 -10.77 -22.49 12.84
CA GLY A 204 -11.96 -22.35 13.67
C GLY A 204 -12.68 -21.00 13.49
N GLY A 205 -13.92 -20.92 13.98
CA GLY A 205 -14.62 -19.64 14.10
C GLY A 205 -13.99 -18.72 15.15
N TYR A 206 -14.46 -17.47 15.24
CA TYR A 206 -13.92 -16.46 16.19
C TYR A 206 -13.81 -16.96 17.64
N ASN A 207 -14.79 -17.76 18.11
CA ASN A 207 -14.80 -18.24 19.48
C ASN A 207 -13.80 -19.39 19.73
N ASP A 208 -13.46 -20.13 18.68
CA ASP A 208 -12.71 -21.39 18.76
C ASP A 208 -11.23 -21.19 18.44
N ASP A 209 -10.86 -20.14 17.69
CA ASP A 209 -9.48 -19.86 17.30
C ASP A 209 -8.82 -18.82 18.25
N PRO A 210 -7.78 -19.22 19.03
CA PRO A 210 -7.05 -18.31 19.92
C PRO A 210 -6.34 -17.16 19.19
N LEU A 211 -5.85 -17.37 17.97
CA LEU A 211 -5.14 -16.35 17.19
C LEU A 211 -6.13 -15.27 16.73
N ILE A 212 -7.32 -15.67 16.27
CA ILE A 212 -8.38 -14.71 15.89
C ILE A 212 -8.80 -13.87 17.10
N ARG A 213 -8.99 -14.47 18.28
CA ARG A 213 -9.35 -13.75 19.52
C ARG A 213 -8.28 -12.75 19.97
N LYS A 214 -7.02 -13.04 19.66
CA LYS A 214 -5.89 -12.13 19.90
C LYS A 214 -5.80 -11.01 18.86
N GLY A 215 -6.60 -11.04 17.79
CA GLY A 215 -6.56 -10.05 16.73
C GLY A 215 -5.47 -10.30 15.68
N VAL A 216 -4.96 -11.52 15.60
CA VAL A 216 -4.03 -11.92 14.53
C VAL A 216 -4.75 -11.91 13.19
N HIS A 217 -4.14 -11.30 12.18
CA HIS A 217 -4.67 -11.25 10.81
C HIS A 217 -3.81 -11.98 9.80
N THR A 218 -2.52 -12.16 10.10
CA THR A 218 -1.54 -12.76 9.20
C THR A 218 -0.67 -13.72 10.00
N VAL A 219 -0.46 -14.91 9.46
CA VAL A 219 0.54 -15.86 9.98
C VAL A 219 1.58 -16.05 8.89
N TYR A 220 2.83 -15.81 9.26
CA TYR A 220 3.98 -16.00 8.39
C TYR A 220 4.47 -17.43 8.59
N GLY A 221 4.56 -18.20 7.51
CA GLY A 221 4.98 -19.61 7.56
C GLY A 221 6.47 -19.81 7.80
N SER A 222 7.29 -18.75 7.68
CA SER A 222 8.71 -18.79 7.97
C SER A 222 9.19 -17.54 8.72
N HIS A 223 10.17 -17.74 9.61
CA HIS A 223 10.90 -16.73 10.35
C HIS A 223 12.29 -16.42 9.76
N LEU A 224 12.66 -17.02 8.63
CA LEU A 224 13.99 -16.83 8.02
C LEU A 224 14.34 -15.34 7.86
N SER A 225 13.44 -14.56 7.27
CA SER A 225 13.64 -13.11 7.08
C SER A 225 13.68 -12.32 8.39
N LEU A 226 13.12 -12.85 9.47
CA LEU A 226 13.17 -12.25 10.79
C LEU A 226 14.50 -12.55 11.50
N LEU A 227 15.17 -13.65 11.16
CA LEU A 227 16.38 -14.11 11.86
C LEU A 227 17.70 -13.71 11.19
N GLY A 228 17.66 -13.30 9.92
CA GLY A 228 18.85 -12.82 9.22
C GLY A 228 19.44 -11.51 9.77
N PRO A 229 20.60 -11.08 9.25
CA PRO A 229 21.34 -9.92 9.77
C PRO A 229 20.63 -8.57 9.54
N ASN A 230 19.93 -8.39 8.41
CA ASN A 230 19.38 -7.09 8.00
C ASN A 230 17.87 -6.95 8.26
N GLN A 231 17.49 -6.98 9.53
CA GLN A 231 16.07 -6.86 9.94
C GLN A 231 15.43 -5.54 9.48
N ASP A 232 16.19 -4.44 9.43
CA ASP A 232 15.68 -3.12 9.02
C ASP A 232 15.18 -3.13 7.56
N ASN A 233 15.92 -3.78 6.65
CA ASN A 233 15.49 -3.90 5.27
C ASN A 233 14.23 -4.77 5.13
N VAL A 234 14.15 -5.85 5.92
CA VAL A 234 12.95 -6.72 5.95
C VAL A 234 11.74 -5.96 6.47
N ILE A 235 11.89 -5.18 7.55
CA ILE A 235 10.84 -4.30 8.08
C ILE A 235 10.37 -3.33 7.00
N LYS A 236 11.30 -2.59 6.36
CA LYS A 236 10.98 -1.63 5.30
C LYS A 236 10.21 -2.30 4.17
N LYS A 237 10.69 -3.44 3.67
CA LYS A 237 10.02 -4.22 2.61
C LYS A 237 8.60 -4.63 3.00
N ASN A 238 8.43 -5.24 4.17
CA ASN A 238 7.13 -5.68 4.67
C ASN A 238 6.15 -4.51 4.85
N VAL A 239 6.63 -3.35 5.30
CA VAL A 239 5.83 -2.14 5.46
C VAL A 239 5.45 -1.55 4.09
N PHE A 240 6.40 -1.42 3.15
CA PHE A 240 6.12 -0.87 1.82
C PHE A 240 5.22 -1.77 0.97
N GLU A 241 5.32 -3.10 1.10
CA GLU A 241 4.36 -4.01 0.48
C GLU A 241 2.92 -3.75 0.97
N GLN A 242 2.75 -3.41 2.25
CA GLN A 242 1.44 -3.03 2.80
C GLN A 242 1.00 -1.64 2.29
N VAL A 243 1.90 -0.66 2.23
CA VAL A 243 1.62 0.67 1.65
C VAL A 243 1.14 0.54 0.20
N LYS A 244 1.82 -0.26 -0.62
CA LYS A 244 1.41 -0.54 -2.01
C LYS A 244 -0.03 -1.07 -2.07
N LYS A 245 -0.35 -2.07 -1.23
CA LYS A 245 -1.71 -2.61 -1.10
C LYS A 245 -2.73 -1.57 -0.64
N PHE A 246 -2.35 -0.62 0.22
CA PHE A 246 -3.25 0.46 0.65
C PHE A 246 -3.54 1.45 -0.47
N VAL A 247 -2.51 1.82 -1.24
CA VAL A 247 -2.64 2.73 -2.39
C VAL A 247 -3.45 2.10 -3.50
N GLU A 248 -3.16 0.86 -3.88
CA GLU A 248 -3.93 0.12 -4.89
C GLU A 248 -5.41 0.01 -4.55
N LYS A 249 -5.74 -0.11 -3.25
CA LYS A 249 -7.11 -0.26 -2.77
C LYS A 249 -7.80 1.05 -2.39
N GLY A 250 -7.18 2.21 -2.60
CA GLY A 250 -7.83 3.48 -2.26
C GLY A 250 -7.93 3.75 -0.76
N LYS A 251 -7.15 3.12 0.11
CA LYS A 251 -7.44 3.06 1.57
C LYS A 251 -6.96 4.25 2.39
N LEU A 252 -6.12 5.11 1.84
CA LEU A 252 -5.55 6.28 2.51
C LEU A 252 -6.42 7.53 2.29
N VAL A 253 -6.55 8.37 3.33
CA VAL A 253 -7.36 9.60 3.27
C VAL A 253 -6.54 10.74 3.84
N ALA A 254 -6.42 11.83 3.08
CA ALA A 254 -5.81 13.06 3.53
C ALA A 254 -6.89 13.98 4.10
N TYR A 255 -6.93 14.10 5.43
CA TYR A 255 -7.90 14.95 6.10
C TYR A 255 -7.46 16.41 6.15
N ASN A 256 -6.21 16.75 5.87
CA ASN A 256 -5.72 18.14 5.81
C ASN A 256 -6.19 18.90 4.55
N SER A 257 -6.51 18.22 3.45
CA SER A 257 -6.88 18.89 2.19
C SER A 257 -8.34 19.34 2.13
N ASN A 258 -8.61 20.65 2.24
CA ASN A 258 -9.98 21.18 2.15
C ASN A 258 -10.63 20.89 0.79
N ILE A 259 -9.86 20.91 -0.31
CA ILE A 259 -10.39 20.65 -1.66
C ILE A 259 -10.94 19.22 -1.76
N LEU A 260 -10.18 18.22 -1.30
CA LEU A 260 -10.64 16.81 -1.30
C LEU A 260 -11.83 16.61 -0.35
N LEU A 261 -11.87 17.32 0.78
CA LEU A 261 -13.01 17.29 1.70
C LEU A 261 -14.26 17.91 1.06
N PHE A 262 -14.13 19.04 0.36
CA PHE A 262 -15.23 19.70 -0.33
C PHE A 262 -15.78 18.86 -1.49
N GLU A 263 -14.90 18.23 -2.29
CA GLU A 263 -15.29 17.26 -3.31
C GLU A 263 -16.20 16.17 -2.69
N LYS A 264 -15.71 15.56 -1.62
CA LYS A 264 -16.38 14.45 -0.95
C LYS A 264 -17.72 14.85 -0.31
N VAL A 265 -17.76 16.00 0.38
CA VAL A 265 -19.01 16.55 0.94
C VAL A 265 -20.03 16.79 -0.16
N SER A 266 -19.62 17.47 -1.23
CA SER A 266 -20.52 17.83 -2.33
C SER A 266 -21.13 16.60 -3.00
N LEU A 267 -20.31 15.60 -3.33
CA LEU A 267 -20.77 14.40 -4.00
C LEU A 267 -21.65 13.53 -3.10
N ILE A 268 -21.31 13.41 -1.80
CA ILE A 268 -22.16 12.67 -0.87
C ILE A 268 -23.50 13.39 -0.68
N VAL A 269 -23.50 14.71 -0.47
CA VAL A 269 -24.75 15.48 -0.37
C VAL A 269 -25.56 15.32 -1.65
N TYR A 270 -24.95 15.51 -2.82
CA TYR A 270 -25.62 15.39 -4.12
C TYR A 270 -26.29 14.03 -4.30
N PHE A 271 -25.58 12.91 -4.11
CA PHE A 271 -26.14 11.58 -4.37
C PHE A 271 -27.04 11.03 -3.25
N TYR A 272 -26.93 11.58 -2.04
CA TYR A 272 -27.70 11.11 -0.88
C TYR A 272 -28.63 12.18 -0.29
N HIS A 273 -28.90 13.27 -1.03
CA HIS A 273 -29.65 14.43 -0.54
C HIS A 273 -31.03 14.05 0.04
N LYS A 274 -31.76 13.14 -0.62
CA LYS A 274 -33.05 12.63 -0.14
C LYS A 274 -32.95 11.92 1.21
N LYS A 275 -31.85 11.18 1.45
CA LYS A 275 -31.62 10.52 2.75
C LYS A 275 -31.21 11.50 3.86
N LEU A 276 -30.72 12.68 3.49
CA LEU A 276 -30.45 13.81 4.39
C LEU A 276 -31.68 14.72 4.57
N GLY A 277 -32.81 14.39 3.92
CA GLY A 277 -34.05 15.17 3.99
C GLY A 277 -33.99 16.49 3.23
N TYR A 278 -33.17 16.59 2.19
CA TYR A 278 -33.19 17.73 1.27
C TYR A 278 -34.19 17.51 0.14
N ASP A 279 -34.97 18.54 -0.17
CA ASP A 279 -35.99 18.55 -1.22
C ASP A 279 -35.48 19.12 -2.55
N PHE A 280 -34.18 18.99 -2.83
CA PHE A 280 -33.59 19.43 -4.08
C PHE A 280 -34.25 18.73 -5.28
N ASN A 281 -34.58 19.51 -6.32
CA ASN A 281 -35.07 18.99 -7.59
C ASN A 281 -33.96 19.08 -8.64
N ILE A 282 -33.07 18.07 -8.62
CA ILE A 282 -31.83 18.07 -9.39
C ILE A 282 -32.06 17.53 -10.80
N GLU A 283 -31.65 18.28 -11.82
CA GLU A 283 -31.65 17.81 -13.22
C GLU A 283 -30.23 17.65 -13.75
N ASP A 284 -29.87 16.43 -14.16
CA ASP A 284 -28.57 16.15 -14.76
C ASP A 284 -28.64 15.31 -16.05
N LEU A 285 -27.49 15.18 -16.72
CA LEU A 285 -27.31 14.26 -17.84
C LEU A 285 -25.90 13.65 -17.76
N MET A 286 -25.78 12.53 -17.05
CA MET A 286 -24.54 11.75 -16.90
C MET A 286 -23.33 12.50 -16.30
N LEU A 287 -23.49 13.76 -15.92
CA LEU A 287 -22.54 14.59 -15.18
C LEU A 287 -23.30 15.33 -14.05
N PRO A 288 -22.88 15.21 -12.78
CA PRO A 288 -23.49 15.90 -11.66
C PRO A 288 -23.48 17.42 -11.82
N ARG A 289 -24.67 18.05 -11.79
CA ARG A 289 -24.87 19.50 -11.71
C ARG A 289 -24.85 19.94 -10.25
N VAL A 290 -23.66 19.90 -9.65
CA VAL A 290 -23.53 20.13 -8.20
C VAL A 290 -23.89 21.54 -7.78
N ASP A 291 -23.92 22.53 -8.67
CA ASP A 291 -24.41 23.89 -8.39
C ASP A 291 -25.78 23.92 -7.70
N GLU A 292 -26.67 22.99 -8.05
CA GLU A 292 -28.03 22.94 -7.53
C GLU A 292 -28.12 22.64 -6.02
N ILE A 293 -27.02 22.18 -5.41
CA ILE A 293 -26.95 21.93 -3.96
C ILE A 293 -26.17 23.02 -3.20
N TYR A 294 -25.63 24.01 -3.91
CA TYR A 294 -24.91 25.12 -3.30
C TYR A 294 -25.83 26.31 -2.98
N PRO A 295 -25.52 27.07 -1.91
CA PRO A 295 -24.46 26.80 -0.94
C PRO A 295 -24.78 25.66 0.02
N ILE A 296 -23.76 24.92 0.46
CA ILE A 296 -23.91 23.85 1.47
C ILE A 296 -23.62 24.45 2.85
N ASN A 297 -24.66 24.63 3.68
CA ASN A 297 -24.52 25.02 5.09
C ASN A 297 -24.06 23.81 5.92
N LEU A 298 -22.88 23.92 6.54
CA LEU A 298 -22.25 22.80 7.25
C LEU A 298 -22.88 22.55 8.63
N GLU A 299 -23.44 23.58 9.27
CA GLU A 299 -24.18 23.45 10.55
C GLU A 299 -25.51 22.73 10.34
N ASP A 300 -26.28 23.13 9.33
CA ASP A 300 -27.51 22.43 8.91
C ASP A 300 -27.22 20.98 8.50
N LEU A 301 -26.16 20.78 7.72
CA LEU A 301 -25.73 19.45 7.32
C LEU A 301 -25.36 18.58 8.53
N ALA A 302 -24.64 19.13 9.52
CA ALA A 302 -24.32 18.43 10.76
C ALA A 302 -25.60 18.01 11.52
N HIS A 303 -26.58 18.90 11.62
CA HIS A 303 -27.89 18.60 12.22
C HIS A 303 -28.63 17.48 11.49
N ARG A 304 -28.63 17.48 10.15
CA ARG A 304 -29.26 16.44 9.32
C ARG A 304 -28.59 15.09 9.46
N ILE A 305 -27.26 15.07 9.48
CA ILE A 305 -26.49 13.85 9.71
C ILE A 305 -26.77 13.30 11.11
N TYR A 306 -26.80 14.16 12.14
CA TYR A 306 -27.12 13.75 13.50
C TYR A 306 -28.54 13.16 13.60
N ARG A 307 -29.53 13.79 12.98
CA ARG A 307 -30.92 13.28 12.87
C ARG A 307 -30.94 11.88 12.25
N PHE A 308 -30.21 11.66 11.16
CA PHE A 308 -30.08 10.34 10.54
C PHE A 308 -29.47 9.31 11.52
N ARG A 309 -28.35 9.66 12.16
CA ARG A 309 -27.68 8.77 13.12
C ARG A 309 -28.59 8.40 14.29
N ALA A 310 -29.33 9.36 14.83
CA ALA A 310 -30.30 9.14 15.91
C ALA A 310 -31.42 8.19 15.45
N THR A 311 -31.90 8.37 14.23
CA THR A 311 -32.93 7.53 13.62
C THR A 311 -32.45 6.07 13.51
N GLU A 312 -31.25 5.85 12.96
CA GLU A 312 -30.69 4.51 12.80
C GLU A 312 -30.36 3.85 14.15
N PHE A 313 -29.89 4.63 15.14
CA PHE A 313 -29.66 4.14 16.49
C PHE A 313 -30.93 3.58 17.15
N TYR A 314 -32.04 4.32 17.08
CA TYR A 314 -33.30 3.86 17.66
C TYR A 314 -33.93 2.72 16.86
N LYS A 315 -33.77 2.69 15.53
CA LYS A 315 -34.16 1.52 14.72
C LYS A 315 -33.39 0.26 15.13
N GLY A 316 -32.09 0.36 15.38
CA GLY A 316 -31.27 -0.74 15.88
C GLY A 316 -31.69 -1.24 17.27
N LYS A 317 -32.35 -0.38 18.06
CA LYS A 317 -32.99 -0.74 19.34
C LYS A 317 -34.41 -1.28 19.21
N TYR A 318 -34.88 -1.53 17.98
CA TYR A 318 -36.24 -2.03 17.70
C TYR A 318 -37.36 -1.13 18.24
N VAL A 319 -37.11 0.19 18.29
CA VAL A 319 -38.13 1.17 18.71
C VAL A 319 -39.30 1.19 17.71
N PRO A 320 -40.56 1.15 18.18
CA PRO A 320 -41.74 1.27 17.32
C PRO A 320 -41.76 2.55 16.47
N ARG A 321 -42.26 2.47 15.23
CA ARG A 321 -42.24 3.58 14.26
C ARG A 321 -43.00 4.82 14.74
N ASP A 322 -44.08 4.63 15.49
CA ASP A 322 -44.92 5.67 16.10
C ASP A 322 -44.18 6.45 17.19
N GLN A 323 -43.17 5.84 17.84
CA GLN A 323 -42.36 6.47 18.89
C GLN A 323 -41.03 7.04 18.37
N LEU A 324 -40.56 6.53 17.22
CA LEU A 324 -39.27 6.88 16.63
C LEU A 324 -39.09 8.39 16.44
N GLY A 325 -40.09 9.06 15.84
CA GLY A 325 -40.03 10.50 15.58
C GLY A 325 -39.86 11.32 16.87
N GLN A 326 -40.65 10.99 17.91
CA GLN A 326 -40.58 11.70 19.20
C GLN A 326 -39.22 11.51 19.87
N LEU A 327 -38.65 10.30 19.82
CA LEU A 327 -37.36 9.99 20.42
C LEU A 327 -36.19 10.65 19.69
N VAL A 328 -36.24 10.73 18.36
CA VAL A 328 -35.26 11.47 17.56
C VAL A 328 -35.32 12.96 17.87
N GLU A 329 -36.52 13.56 17.91
CA GLU A 329 -36.67 14.99 18.25
C GLU A 329 -36.21 15.32 19.67
N ARG A 330 -36.46 14.44 20.65
CA ARG A 330 -35.91 14.60 22.01
C ARG A 330 -34.38 14.54 22.02
N MET A 331 -33.78 13.64 21.23
CA MET A 331 -32.32 13.52 21.12
C MET A 331 -31.70 14.70 20.38
N LEU A 332 -32.39 15.30 19.42
CA LEU A 332 -31.94 16.52 18.75
C LEU A 332 -31.92 17.74 19.69
N LYS A 333 -32.91 17.85 20.59
CA LYS A 333 -32.97 18.92 21.59
C LYS A 333 -31.92 18.78 22.69
N ASN A 334 -31.60 17.53 23.05
CA ASN A 334 -30.59 17.20 24.05
C ASN A 334 -29.60 16.18 23.45
N PRO A 335 -28.63 16.64 22.64
CA PRO A 335 -27.69 15.77 21.96
C PRO A 335 -26.95 14.87 22.95
N LYS A 336 -27.02 13.56 22.68
CA LYS A 336 -26.22 12.55 23.37
C LYS A 336 -25.23 11.95 22.40
N GLU A 337 -24.14 11.40 22.95
CA GLU A 337 -23.23 10.60 22.16
C GLU A 337 -23.96 9.36 21.62
N ILE A 338 -23.93 9.19 20.31
CA ILE A 338 -24.47 8.02 19.63
C ILE A 338 -23.30 7.08 19.37
N PRO A 339 -23.30 5.85 19.93
CA PRO A 339 -22.25 4.89 19.70
C PRO A 339 -21.97 4.72 18.22
N GLU A 340 -20.71 4.50 17.87
CA GLU A 340 -20.36 4.14 16.51
C GLU A 340 -21.03 2.81 16.15
N TYR A 341 -21.70 2.77 15.00
CA TYR A 341 -22.19 1.53 14.43
C TYR A 341 -21.22 1.03 13.35
N ASN A 342 -20.92 -0.26 13.39
CA ASN A 342 -20.08 -0.92 12.40
C ASN A 342 -20.89 -1.14 11.12
N VAL A 343 -20.70 -0.24 10.15
CA VAL A 343 -21.32 -0.35 8.83
C VAL A 343 -20.31 -0.74 7.77
N ILE A 344 -20.68 -1.75 6.97
CA ILE A 344 -19.95 -2.22 5.81
C ILE A 344 -20.93 -2.44 4.65
N GLY A 345 -20.44 -2.41 3.42
CA GLY A 345 -21.26 -2.66 2.23
C GLY A 345 -22.14 -1.47 1.83
N ASP A 346 -23.41 -1.74 1.51
CA ASP A 346 -24.32 -0.78 0.85
C ASP A 346 -25.06 0.12 1.86
N THR A 347 -24.31 0.92 2.60
CA THR A 347 -24.86 1.90 3.55
C THR A 347 -24.57 3.35 3.11
N PRO A 348 -25.39 4.35 3.47
CA PRO A 348 -25.01 5.74 3.27
C PRO A 348 -23.68 6.08 3.96
N PRO A 349 -22.76 6.81 3.31
CA PRO A 349 -21.44 7.12 3.85
C PRO A 349 -21.47 8.22 4.94
N PHE A 350 -22.53 8.28 5.74
CA PHE A 350 -22.77 9.39 6.68
C PHE A 350 -21.88 9.34 7.92
N LYS A 351 -21.28 8.20 8.27
CA LYS A 351 -20.21 8.15 9.30
C LYS A 351 -19.01 9.00 8.85
N GLU A 352 -18.59 8.78 7.62
CA GLU A 352 -17.47 9.52 7.04
C GLU A 352 -17.85 10.99 6.77
N LEU A 353 -19.07 11.25 6.30
CA LEU A 353 -19.57 12.62 6.13
C LEU A 353 -19.59 13.38 7.47
N PHE A 354 -20.07 12.75 8.55
CA PHE A 354 -20.07 13.35 9.90
C PHE A 354 -18.67 13.78 10.32
N LYS A 355 -17.68 12.89 10.16
CA LYS A 355 -16.28 13.17 10.47
C LYS A 355 -15.75 14.37 9.70
N ILE A 356 -16.03 14.43 8.39
CA ILE A 356 -15.56 15.51 7.53
C ILE A 356 -16.23 16.84 7.88
N VAL A 357 -17.54 16.84 8.11
CA VAL A 357 -18.29 18.06 8.45
C VAL A 357 -17.79 18.64 9.78
N ASN A 358 -17.59 17.82 10.81
CA ASN A 358 -17.03 18.30 12.08
C ASN A 358 -15.64 18.89 11.90
N LEU A 359 -14.77 18.22 11.14
CA LEU A 359 -13.42 18.72 10.87
C LEU A 359 -13.43 20.07 10.13
N LEU A 360 -14.37 20.26 9.19
CA LEU A 360 -14.52 21.53 8.47
C LEU A 360 -15.06 22.64 9.39
N LEU A 361 -16.03 22.32 10.25
CA LEU A 361 -16.55 23.25 11.27
C LEU A 361 -15.46 23.65 12.27
N GLU A 362 -14.65 22.70 12.74
CA GLU A 362 -13.50 22.94 13.62
C GLU A 362 -12.45 23.88 12.98
N ARG A 363 -12.35 23.86 11.64
CA ARG A 363 -11.49 24.77 10.87
C ARG A 363 -12.13 26.13 10.60
N GLY A 364 -13.33 26.39 11.10
CA GLY A 364 -14.06 27.65 10.91
C GLY A 364 -14.85 27.74 9.62
N HIS A 365 -15.01 26.65 8.86
CA HIS A 365 -15.90 26.63 7.71
C HIS A 365 -17.34 26.40 8.19
N THR A 366 -18.19 27.41 8.09
CA THR A 366 -19.64 27.28 8.36
C THR A 366 -20.44 26.93 7.10
N GLN A 367 -19.85 27.15 5.92
CA GLN A 367 -20.51 26.95 4.63
C GLN A 367 -19.50 26.64 3.52
N ILE A 368 -19.87 25.78 2.58
CA ILE A 368 -19.18 25.65 1.28
C ILE A 368 -19.96 26.49 0.27
N ALA A 369 -19.40 27.64 -0.13
CA ALA A 369 -20.14 28.65 -0.87
C ALA A 369 -20.33 28.32 -2.36
N ARG A 370 -19.35 27.63 -2.97
CA ARG A 370 -19.31 27.37 -4.40
C ARG A 370 -18.53 26.08 -4.70
N PRO A 371 -18.80 25.43 -5.85
CA PRO A 371 -18.03 24.30 -6.32
C PRO A 371 -16.53 24.61 -6.42
N TYR A 372 -15.70 23.61 -6.14
CA TYR A 372 -14.23 23.72 -6.19
C TYR A 372 -13.67 23.64 -7.61
N LEU A 373 -14.46 23.14 -8.58
CA LEU A 373 -14.12 23.13 -10.01
C LEU A 373 -15.16 23.90 -10.83
N PRO A 374 -14.77 24.43 -12.00
CA PRO A 374 -15.72 25.02 -12.94
C PRO A 374 -16.83 24.03 -13.34
N LEU A 375 -18.02 24.54 -13.60
CA LEU A 375 -19.18 23.74 -13.99
C LEU A 375 -19.43 23.80 -15.50
N PRO A 376 -20.24 22.89 -16.06
CA PRO A 376 -20.60 22.97 -17.48
C PRO A 376 -21.45 24.21 -17.75
N ASP A 377 -21.15 24.92 -18.83
CA ASP A 377 -21.76 26.19 -19.20
C ASP A 377 -22.85 26.06 -20.27
N LYS A 378 -22.97 24.91 -20.94
CA LYS A 378 -24.03 24.71 -21.95
C LYS A 378 -25.39 24.32 -21.33
N PRO A 379 -26.50 24.81 -21.92
CA PRO A 379 -27.86 24.46 -21.47
C PRO A 379 -28.16 22.96 -21.58
N LEU A 380 -28.76 22.39 -20.54
CA LEU A 380 -29.07 20.97 -20.48
C LEU A 380 -30.03 20.51 -21.60
N ALA A 381 -31.00 21.36 -21.96
CA ALA A 381 -31.96 21.08 -23.03
C ALA A 381 -31.30 20.86 -24.40
N GLU A 382 -30.28 21.68 -24.72
CA GLU A 382 -29.50 21.55 -25.95
C GLU A 382 -28.78 20.20 -26.00
N ILE A 383 -28.10 19.84 -24.90
CA ILE A 383 -27.31 18.61 -24.83
C ILE A 383 -28.21 17.37 -24.82
N LYS A 384 -29.36 17.41 -24.13
CA LYS A 384 -30.37 16.34 -24.18
C LYS A 384 -30.82 16.09 -25.62
N SER A 385 -31.13 17.15 -26.38
CA SER A 385 -31.52 17.03 -27.79
C SER A 385 -30.42 16.39 -28.65
N ILE A 386 -29.17 16.83 -28.52
CA ILE A 386 -28.03 16.25 -29.26
C ILE A 386 -27.82 14.77 -28.89
N PHE A 387 -27.87 14.45 -27.60
CA PHE A 387 -27.68 13.10 -27.10
C PHE A 387 -28.77 12.15 -27.58
N GLU A 388 -30.01 12.62 -27.69
CA GLU A 388 -31.16 11.82 -28.16
C GLU A 388 -31.12 11.53 -29.66
N GLN A 389 -30.51 12.40 -30.47
CA GLN A 389 -30.35 12.16 -31.91
C GLN A 389 -29.50 10.92 -32.22
N ASP A 390 -28.44 10.67 -31.44
CA ASP A 390 -27.57 9.50 -31.60
C ASP A 390 -26.88 9.13 -30.27
N ARG A 391 -27.63 8.41 -29.43
CA ARG A 391 -27.16 8.00 -28.09
C ARG A 391 -25.88 7.18 -28.14
N GLN A 392 -25.74 6.27 -29.12
CA GLN A 392 -24.58 5.38 -29.20
C GLN A 392 -23.31 6.17 -29.51
N LYS A 393 -23.37 7.11 -30.46
CA LYS A 393 -22.25 7.95 -30.83
C LYS A 393 -21.81 8.86 -29.68
N TYR A 394 -22.75 9.47 -28.95
CA TYR A 394 -22.43 10.50 -27.96
C TYR A 394 -22.27 9.99 -26.53
N TYR A 395 -22.58 8.72 -26.23
CA TYR A 395 -22.51 8.15 -24.87
C TYR A 395 -21.17 8.41 -24.16
N GLN A 396 -20.06 8.31 -24.91
CA GLN A 396 -18.72 8.48 -24.35
C GLN A 396 -18.26 9.94 -24.27
N MET A 397 -18.98 10.88 -24.88
CA MET A 397 -18.60 12.31 -24.96
C MET A 397 -19.62 13.26 -24.34
N VAL A 398 -20.79 12.74 -23.93
CA VAL A 398 -21.92 13.57 -23.45
C VAL A 398 -21.58 14.44 -22.25
N ARG A 399 -20.61 14.06 -21.41
CA ARG A 399 -20.16 14.90 -20.29
C ARG A 399 -19.35 16.08 -20.82
N SER A 400 -18.39 15.83 -21.69
CA SER A 400 -17.55 16.86 -22.32
C SER A 400 -18.33 17.79 -23.23
N LEU A 401 -19.38 17.29 -23.90
CA LEU A 401 -20.25 18.11 -24.75
C LEU A 401 -20.96 19.23 -24.00
N GLN A 402 -21.14 19.09 -22.68
CA GLN A 402 -21.76 20.12 -21.82
C GLN A 402 -20.86 21.35 -21.58
N PHE A 403 -19.62 21.33 -22.07
CA PHE A 403 -18.67 22.43 -21.95
C PHE A 403 -18.45 23.13 -23.29
N SER A 404 -18.37 24.46 -23.29
CA SER A 404 -17.72 25.21 -24.36
C SER A 404 -16.20 24.99 -24.33
N GLU A 405 -15.51 25.31 -25.41
CA GLU A 405 -14.05 25.18 -25.48
C GLU A 405 -13.35 26.04 -24.42
N GLN A 406 -13.85 27.26 -24.18
CA GLN A 406 -13.33 28.17 -23.16
C GLN A 406 -13.52 27.59 -21.76
N GLN A 407 -14.73 27.10 -21.45
CA GLN A 407 -15.03 26.50 -20.15
C GLN A 407 -14.25 25.20 -19.92
N ALA A 408 -14.06 24.39 -20.97
CA ALA A 408 -13.23 23.19 -20.91
C ALA A 408 -11.76 23.51 -20.61
N LYS A 409 -11.19 24.53 -21.27
CA LYS A 409 -9.83 25.03 -20.96
C LYS A 409 -9.72 25.51 -19.52
N GLN A 410 -10.71 26.27 -19.05
CA GLN A 410 -10.75 26.74 -17.67
C GLN A 410 -10.85 25.58 -16.67
N TYR A 411 -11.71 24.59 -16.94
CA TYR A 411 -11.82 23.38 -16.13
C TYR A 411 -10.49 22.65 -16.01
N ILE A 412 -9.81 22.42 -17.14
CA ILE A 412 -8.50 21.74 -17.17
C ILE A 412 -7.49 22.51 -16.30
N VAL A 413 -7.38 23.82 -16.48
CA VAL A 413 -6.44 24.66 -15.72
C VAL A 413 -6.72 24.57 -14.22
N GLU A 414 -7.97 24.78 -13.80
CA GLU A 414 -8.34 24.75 -12.38
C GLU A 414 -8.22 23.34 -11.79
N PHE A 415 -8.52 22.30 -12.55
CA PHE A 415 -8.35 20.91 -12.14
C PHE A 415 -6.89 20.59 -11.81
N PHE A 416 -5.96 20.93 -12.69
CA PHE A 416 -4.54 20.61 -12.47
C PHE A 416 -3.90 21.49 -11.39
N LYS A 417 -4.35 22.74 -11.21
CA LYS A 417 -4.00 23.54 -10.01
C LYS A 417 -4.45 22.84 -8.73
N CYS A 418 -5.71 22.41 -8.68
CA CYS A 418 -6.25 21.68 -7.53
C CYS A 418 -5.51 20.36 -7.31
N LEU A 419 -5.14 19.65 -8.38
CA LEU A 419 -4.42 18.38 -8.31
C LEU A 419 -3.06 18.54 -7.63
N GLU A 420 -2.26 19.54 -8.00
CA GLU A 420 -0.96 19.77 -7.35
C GLU A 420 -1.11 20.05 -5.86
N ILE A 421 -2.01 20.97 -5.50
CA ILE A 421 -2.30 21.31 -4.10
C ILE A 421 -2.75 20.07 -3.32
N CYS A 422 -3.73 19.34 -3.86
CA CYS A 422 -4.26 18.14 -3.22
C CYS A 422 -3.18 17.06 -3.09
N TYR A 423 -2.31 16.91 -4.08
CA TYR A 423 -1.23 15.92 -4.04
C TYR A 423 -0.20 16.27 -2.98
N GLU A 424 0.27 17.52 -2.95
CA GLU A 424 1.18 18.03 -1.93
C GLU A 424 0.59 17.81 -0.53
N GLU A 425 -0.62 18.32 -0.27
CA GLU A 425 -1.30 18.15 1.01
C GLU A 425 -1.44 16.66 1.37
N PHE A 426 -1.75 15.80 0.40
CA PHE A 426 -1.88 14.36 0.62
C PHE A 426 -0.56 13.72 1.05
N ILE A 427 0.53 14.04 0.35
CA ILE A 427 1.87 13.52 0.66
C ILE A 427 2.37 14.05 2.00
N GLU A 428 2.19 15.34 2.29
CA GLU A 428 2.60 15.90 3.57
C GLU A 428 1.84 15.30 4.76
N TYR A 429 0.59 14.92 4.56
CA TYR A 429 -0.22 14.27 5.59
C TYR A 429 0.13 12.80 5.77
N CYS A 430 0.19 12.04 4.68
CA CYS A 430 0.35 10.59 4.74
C CYS A 430 1.82 10.15 4.84
N PHE A 431 2.74 10.91 4.26
CA PHE A 431 4.12 10.52 4.03
C PHE A 431 5.13 11.62 4.43
N PRO A 432 4.97 12.30 5.58
CA PRO A 432 5.73 13.51 5.91
C PRO A 432 7.25 13.31 5.93
N LYS A 433 7.72 12.12 6.33
CA LYS A 433 9.15 11.81 6.48
C LYS A 433 9.84 11.41 5.18
N ILE A 434 9.08 11.01 4.17
CA ILE A 434 9.59 10.54 2.88
C ILE A 434 9.06 11.37 1.72
N LYS A 435 8.51 12.56 1.98
CA LYS A 435 7.85 13.41 0.97
C LYS A 435 8.78 13.80 -0.19
N ASP A 436 10.06 13.99 0.08
CA ASP A 436 11.06 14.39 -0.90
C ASP A 436 11.44 13.27 -1.89
N GLU A 437 10.98 12.05 -1.61
CA GLU A 437 11.18 10.88 -2.47
C GLU A 437 10.10 10.76 -3.57
N PHE A 438 8.98 11.48 -3.43
CA PHE A 438 7.86 11.47 -4.38
C PHE A 438 8.17 12.33 -5.61
N SER A 439 8.28 11.70 -6.78
CA SER A 439 8.76 12.34 -7.99
C SER A 439 7.84 13.44 -8.49
N PHE A 440 6.52 13.27 -8.36
CA PHE A 440 5.55 14.28 -8.76
C PHE A 440 5.66 15.53 -7.88
N LEU A 441 5.79 15.36 -6.56
CA LEU A 441 5.97 16.49 -5.65
C LEU A 441 7.32 17.19 -5.88
N LYS A 442 8.40 16.42 -6.01
CA LYS A 442 9.77 16.95 -6.23
C LYS A 442 9.90 17.79 -7.51
N ASN A 443 9.09 17.50 -8.52
CA ASN A 443 9.07 18.23 -9.78
C ASN A 443 8.06 19.39 -9.81
N SER A 444 7.30 19.61 -8.73
CA SER A 444 6.36 20.72 -8.62
C SER A 444 7.12 22.05 -8.41
N PRO A 445 6.56 23.19 -8.85
CA PRO A 445 5.35 23.30 -9.68
C PRO A 445 5.60 22.85 -11.12
N HIS A 446 4.58 22.27 -11.76
CA HIS A 446 4.73 21.76 -13.11
C HIS A 446 4.38 22.77 -14.20
N GLU A 447 5.01 22.58 -15.35
CA GLU A 447 4.56 23.11 -16.63
C GLU A 447 3.85 21.97 -17.39
N TYR A 448 2.55 22.14 -17.61
CA TYR A 448 1.70 21.18 -18.30
C TYR A 448 1.59 21.49 -19.79
N PHE A 449 1.56 20.43 -20.61
CA PHE A 449 1.38 20.50 -22.05
C PHE A 449 0.21 19.63 -22.47
N PHE A 450 -0.77 20.23 -23.12
CA PHE A 450 -1.95 19.58 -23.68
C PHE A 450 -1.89 19.68 -25.20
N TYR A 451 -1.65 18.56 -25.86
CA TYR A 451 -1.63 18.48 -27.31
C TYR A 451 -3.02 18.08 -27.79
N THR A 452 -3.69 18.93 -28.56
CA THR A 452 -5.12 18.78 -28.95
C THR A 452 -5.29 18.69 -30.47
N SER A 453 -6.42 18.15 -30.93
CA SER A 453 -6.77 18.22 -32.36
C SER A 453 -7.59 19.44 -32.66
N ASN A 454 -7.20 20.18 -33.70
CA ASN A 454 -7.91 21.38 -34.15
C ASN A 454 -8.21 22.36 -33.01
N SER A 455 -7.32 22.46 -32.02
CA SER A 455 -7.50 23.22 -30.78
C SER A 455 -8.66 22.79 -29.86
N ASN A 456 -9.39 21.72 -30.20
CA ASN A 456 -10.50 21.22 -29.39
C ASN A 456 -9.99 20.41 -28.19
N VAL A 457 -10.03 21.02 -27.01
CA VAL A 457 -9.60 20.40 -25.74
C VAL A 457 -10.52 19.28 -25.23
N ALA A 458 -11.75 19.19 -25.77
CA ALA A 458 -12.68 18.12 -25.41
C ALA A 458 -12.32 16.79 -26.10
N GLU A 459 -11.48 16.81 -27.13
CA GLU A 459 -11.10 15.61 -27.90
C GLU A 459 -9.87 14.89 -27.33
N TRP A 460 -9.83 13.58 -27.59
CA TRP A 460 -8.78 12.65 -27.13
C TRP A 460 -7.45 12.90 -27.85
N ARG A 461 -6.37 13.19 -27.09
CA ARG A 461 -5.00 13.25 -27.59
C ARG A 461 -3.99 12.95 -26.48
N LEU A 462 -3.11 13.89 -26.13
CA LEU A 462 -1.95 13.63 -25.28
C LEU A 462 -1.73 14.78 -24.29
N MET A 463 -1.30 14.42 -23.09
CA MET A 463 -0.84 15.33 -22.06
C MET A 463 0.52 14.88 -21.54
N GLY A 464 1.40 15.85 -21.27
CA GLY A 464 2.62 15.62 -20.51
C GLY A 464 2.90 16.79 -19.58
N PHE A 465 3.86 16.62 -18.69
CA PHE A 465 4.32 17.67 -17.80
C PHE A 465 5.81 17.55 -17.50
N ARG A 466 6.40 18.65 -17.07
CA ARG A 466 7.79 18.74 -16.59
C ARG A 466 7.87 19.74 -15.44
N LYS A 467 9.01 19.76 -14.74
CA LYS A 467 9.29 20.82 -13.77
C LYS A 467 9.31 22.18 -14.45
N SER A 468 8.57 23.15 -13.91
CA SER A 468 8.50 24.49 -14.48
C SER A 468 9.84 25.22 -14.33
N PRO A 469 10.45 25.70 -15.43
CA PRO A 469 11.70 26.47 -15.35
C PRO A 469 11.56 27.81 -14.62
N SER A 470 10.35 28.39 -14.60
CA SER A 470 10.09 29.65 -13.91
C SER A 470 9.68 29.49 -12.44
N GLY A 471 9.53 28.26 -11.95
CA GLY A 471 9.01 28.01 -10.60
C GLY A 471 7.53 28.40 -10.43
N GLU A 472 6.78 28.47 -11.53
CA GLU A 472 5.34 28.79 -11.52
C GLU A 472 4.56 27.76 -12.33
N LEU A 473 3.33 27.47 -11.90
CA LEU A 473 2.38 26.63 -12.63
C LEU A 473 2.08 27.22 -14.02
N LYS A 474 2.31 26.44 -15.07
CA LYS A 474 2.12 26.87 -16.46
C LYS A 474 1.31 25.87 -17.27
N PHE A 475 0.50 26.37 -18.19
CA PHE A 475 -0.41 25.59 -19.00
C PHE A 475 -0.24 25.93 -20.48
N ASN A 476 0.20 24.95 -21.27
CA ASN A 476 0.43 25.10 -22.70
C ASN A 476 -0.58 24.26 -23.48
N PHE A 477 -1.47 24.91 -24.22
CA PHE A 477 -2.38 24.25 -25.16
C PHE A 477 -1.81 24.34 -26.57
N LYS A 478 -1.41 23.20 -27.13
CA LYS A 478 -0.75 23.10 -28.42
C LYS A 478 -1.57 22.23 -29.37
N ASN A 479 -1.33 22.42 -30.67
CA ASN A 479 -1.80 21.47 -31.68
C ASN A 479 -1.05 20.15 -31.53
N ALA A 480 -1.72 19.06 -31.90
CA ALA A 480 -1.14 17.72 -31.93
C ALA A 480 0.18 17.74 -32.72
N PRO A 481 1.27 17.15 -32.17
CA PRO A 481 2.56 17.20 -32.81
C PRO A 481 2.51 16.44 -34.14
N LYS A 482 3.10 17.03 -35.19
CA LYS A 482 3.23 16.34 -36.49
C LYS A 482 4.24 15.20 -36.41
N ASN A 483 5.27 15.34 -35.58
CA ASN A 483 6.25 14.30 -35.28
C ASN A 483 6.10 13.83 -33.83
N HIS A 484 5.96 12.52 -33.62
CA HIS A 484 5.83 11.91 -32.29
C HIS A 484 7.00 12.20 -31.34
N ARG A 485 8.17 12.60 -31.86
CA ARG A 485 9.33 12.99 -31.04
C ARG A 485 9.30 14.44 -30.55
N ASP A 486 8.49 15.31 -31.18
CA ASP A 486 8.46 16.75 -30.85
C ASP A 486 8.22 17.03 -29.35
N PRO A 487 7.29 16.35 -28.65
CA PRO A 487 7.08 16.59 -27.22
C PRO A 487 8.30 16.27 -26.36
N PHE A 488 9.13 15.31 -26.77
CA PHE A 488 10.32 14.90 -26.04
C PHE A 488 11.51 15.81 -26.35
N GLU A 489 11.76 16.06 -27.64
CA GLU A 489 12.95 16.80 -28.10
C GLU A 489 12.80 18.32 -27.94
N LYS A 490 11.61 18.88 -28.21
CA LYS A 490 11.38 20.34 -28.17
C LYS A 490 10.83 20.79 -26.83
N ASP A 491 9.88 20.03 -26.28
CA ASP A 491 9.19 20.40 -25.05
C ASP A 491 9.81 19.76 -23.80
N GLY A 492 10.78 18.84 -23.95
CA GLY A 492 11.52 18.24 -22.83
C GLY A 492 10.63 17.40 -21.91
N ILE A 493 9.52 16.86 -22.44
CA ILE A 493 8.59 16.02 -21.69
C ILE A 493 9.19 14.61 -21.59
N ARG A 494 9.18 14.02 -20.38
CA ARG A 494 9.70 12.67 -20.15
C ARG A 494 8.70 11.56 -20.51
N SER A 495 7.42 11.82 -20.34
CA SER A 495 6.35 10.87 -20.65
C SER A 495 5.09 11.56 -21.13
N LEU A 496 4.41 10.94 -22.09
CA LEU A 496 3.10 11.37 -22.57
C LEU A 496 2.03 10.38 -22.13
N ARG A 497 0.86 10.91 -21.78
CA ARG A 497 -0.31 10.13 -21.39
C ARG A 497 -1.47 10.49 -22.31
N GLY A 498 -2.28 9.50 -22.66
CA GLY A 498 -3.55 9.77 -23.32
C GLY A 498 -4.39 10.72 -22.47
N PHE A 499 -5.00 11.73 -23.09
CA PHE A 499 -5.78 12.73 -22.37
C PHE A 499 -7.05 13.14 -23.10
N SER A 500 -8.11 13.37 -22.35
CA SER A 500 -9.32 14.08 -22.77
C SER A 500 -10.01 14.68 -21.56
N LEU A 501 -10.90 15.64 -21.79
CA LEU A 501 -11.74 16.22 -20.74
C LEU A 501 -12.55 15.14 -19.98
N GLU A 502 -13.06 14.12 -20.67
CA GLU A 502 -13.76 12.98 -20.03
C GLU A 502 -12.96 12.34 -18.88
N MET A 503 -11.63 12.22 -19.02
CA MET A 503 -10.78 11.56 -18.01
C MET A 503 -10.67 12.33 -16.69
N ILE A 504 -11.03 13.61 -16.68
CA ILE A 504 -11.03 14.49 -15.51
C ILE A 504 -12.45 14.94 -15.12
N LEU A 505 -13.48 14.45 -15.82
CA LEU A 505 -14.90 14.61 -15.48
C LEU A 505 -15.51 13.34 -14.87
N TYR A 506 -14.94 12.16 -15.18
CA TYR A 506 -15.47 10.87 -14.76
C TYR A 506 -14.36 9.81 -14.64
N ASN A 507 -14.43 8.97 -13.62
CA ASN A 507 -13.48 7.90 -13.38
C ASN A 507 -14.01 6.56 -13.91
N ARG A 508 -13.28 5.94 -14.84
CA ARG A 508 -13.55 4.57 -15.29
C ARG A 508 -13.00 3.53 -14.32
N ASP A 509 -11.77 3.75 -13.85
CA ASP A 509 -11.09 2.90 -12.87
C ASP A 509 -11.07 3.64 -11.53
N THR A 510 -12.05 3.35 -10.68
CA THR A 510 -12.28 4.09 -9.44
C THR A 510 -11.53 3.50 -8.26
N VAL A 511 -10.88 4.37 -7.48
CA VAL A 511 -10.53 4.05 -6.10
C VAL A 511 -11.70 4.37 -5.19
N LYS A 512 -11.94 3.50 -4.18
CA LYS A 512 -13.01 3.72 -3.21
C LYS A 512 -12.78 5.02 -2.42
N THR A 513 -13.79 5.87 -2.36
CA THR A 513 -13.75 7.16 -1.65
C THR A 513 -13.95 6.98 -0.15
N VAL A 514 -14.72 5.96 0.24
CA VAL A 514 -15.02 5.62 1.63
C VAL A 514 -14.66 4.15 1.87
N ASP A 515 -13.76 3.90 2.82
CA ASP A 515 -13.30 2.54 3.10
C ASP A 515 -14.47 1.67 3.57
N ARG A 516 -14.51 0.42 3.10
CA ARG A 516 -15.53 -0.61 3.40
C ARG A 516 -16.99 -0.29 3.03
N ILE A 517 -17.30 0.90 2.52
CA ILE A 517 -18.64 1.28 2.06
C ILE A 517 -18.66 1.32 0.54
N ASN A 518 -19.75 0.86 -0.07
CA ASN A 518 -19.94 0.94 -1.52
C ASN A 518 -20.59 2.27 -1.89
N THR A 519 -19.81 3.17 -2.48
CA THR A 519 -20.26 4.51 -2.89
C THR A 519 -20.05 4.75 -4.38
N ARG A 520 -20.43 3.80 -5.23
CA ARG A 520 -20.09 3.79 -6.66
C ARG A 520 -20.26 5.14 -7.36
N LYS A 521 -21.43 5.78 -7.22
CA LYS A 521 -21.66 7.12 -7.82
C LYS A 521 -20.72 8.19 -7.29
N VAL A 522 -20.42 8.21 -5.99
CA VAL A 522 -19.43 9.14 -5.41
C VAL A 522 -18.04 8.83 -5.96
N ASP A 523 -17.68 7.54 -6.04
CA ASP A 523 -16.37 7.09 -6.53
C ASP A 523 -16.15 7.49 -8.01
N ASP A 524 -17.18 7.31 -8.84
CA ASP A 524 -17.19 7.64 -10.26
C ASP A 524 -16.92 9.14 -10.52
N PHE A 525 -17.35 10.03 -9.63
CA PHE A 525 -17.22 11.48 -9.80
C PHE A 525 -16.21 12.16 -8.85
N SER A 526 -15.54 11.40 -7.96
CA SER A 526 -14.44 11.90 -7.12
C SER A 526 -13.13 11.97 -7.92
N VAL A 527 -13.10 12.85 -8.94
CA VAL A 527 -12.04 12.98 -9.94
C VAL A 527 -10.72 13.48 -9.36
N GLY A 528 -10.75 14.45 -8.45
CA GLY A 528 -9.54 15.00 -7.81
C GLY A 528 -8.84 13.92 -7.01
N ARG A 529 -9.58 13.26 -6.12
CA ARG A 529 -9.09 12.12 -5.34
C ARG A 529 -8.53 10.99 -6.21
N ASN A 530 -9.21 10.61 -7.29
CA ASN A 530 -8.75 9.53 -8.16
C ASN A 530 -7.44 9.90 -8.86
N TRP A 531 -7.28 11.14 -9.30
CA TRP A 531 -6.03 11.59 -9.93
C TRP A 531 -4.86 11.70 -8.95
N VAL A 532 -5.10 12.11 -7.70
CA VAL A 532 -4.08 12.01 -6.63
C VAL A 532 -3.59 10.57 -6.51
N TYR A 533 -4.49 9.59 -6.53
CA TYR A 533 -4.12 8.17 -6.47
C TYR A 533 -3.41 7.65 -7.73
N LYS A 534 -3.76 8.14 -8.92
CA LYS A 534 -3.04 7.80 -10.15
C LYS A 534 -1.59 8.26 -10.09
N MET A 535 -1.32 9.45 -9.55
CA MET A 535 0.05 9.95 -9.35
C MET A 535 0.76 9.16 -8.24
N LEU A 536 0.07 8.96 -7.11
CA LEU A 536 0.62 8.24 -5.97
C LEU A 536 1.01 6.80 -6.31
N LYS A 537 0.22 6.10 -7.12
CA LYS A 537 0.53 4.74 -7.55
C LYS A 537 1.81 4.69 -8.38
N SER A 538 2.05 5.69 -9.22
CA SER A 538 3.30 5.81 -9.99
C SER A 538 4.48 6.03 -9.05
N ASP A 539 4.39 7.00 -8.16
CA ASP A 539 5.48 7.33 -7.24
C ASP A 539 5.80 6.16 -6.28
N ILE A 540 4.80 5.48 -5.74
CA ILE A 540 5.02 4.32 -4.85
C ILE A 540 5.67 3.14 -5.61
N GLN A 541 5.34 2.95 -6.89
CA GLN A 541 5.99 1.93 -7.70
C GLN A 541 7.47 2.26 -7.93
N ASP A 542 7.78 3.52 -8.27
CA ASP A 542 9.17 3.99 -8.42
C ASP A 542 9.96 3.85 -7.10
N LEU A 543 9.34 4.12 -5.96
CA LEU A 543 9.97 3.94 -4.65
C LEU A 543 10.24 2.47 -4.34
N TYR A 544 9.31 1.59 -4.68
CA TYR A 544 9.47 0.16 -4.48
C TYR A 544 10.63 -0.40 -5.32
N GLU A 545 10.75 0.01 -6.59
CA GLU A 545 11.84 -0.39 -7.47
C GLU A 545 13.21 0.09 -6.98
N LYS A 546 13.29 1.34 -6.48
CA LYS A 546 14.54 1.88 -5.90
C LYS A 546 15.01 1.14 -4.64
N MET A 547 14.10 0.50 -3.92
CA MET A 547 14.44 -0.25 -2.71
C MET A 547 15.04 -1.64 -3.00
N GLY A 548 15.22 -2.01 -4.27
CA GLY A 548 15.83 -3.28 -4.66
C GLY A 548 14.95 -4.49 -4.35
N VAL A 549 13.63 -4.35 -4.48
CA VAL A 549 12.64 -5.39 -4.16
C VAL A 549 11.98 -6.00 -5.38
#